data_AF-A0A3D4LPX5-F1
#
_entry.id   AF-A0A3D4LPX5-F1
#
_cell.length_a   1.000
_cell.length_b   1.000
_cell.length_c   1.000
_cell.angle_alpha   90.00
_cell.angle_beta   90.00
_cell.angle_gamma   90.00
#
_symmetry.space_group_name_H-M   'P 1'
#
loop_
_entity.id
_entity.type
_entity.pdbx_description
1 polymer ?
#
loop_
_entity_poly.entity_id
_entity_poly.type
_entity_poly.pdbx_seq_one_letter_code
_entity_poly.pdbx_strand_id
1 'polypeptide(L)'
;MMNKILHTMFYGSAKARVFLWSIVIMGLAAVLFGVLAAVLGSFAFGTGAFVCALSAFVTSQSASLTEIERSDRRRREKLSAKGAEGLDASGEMQEGQEDRKKDEEKKQKEQEKEKLQYLSSFNARKFKKLAKEHQVKQKHVFAMVDSYPAEKIQQAPAIVWRTDHYLHLLIMDRSAREFKIPFNDIKGVHYHKNMPADPEQDYLAFQYSGFMTGVYKPYLPEYKQNTKNGHIVYVKNLFTIHPGISFTNTSMKGIFSILTRAPFLVDDAVNTSGRFDEYFKDIYRYGILCKNNVYTLEEYRQKMESVLEELVEAPVTRDQFFRTLNAMNNYHLITQEYVTKYTQKYVMKHN
;
A
#
# COMPACT_ATOMS: atom_id res chain seq x y z
N MET A 1 32.19 -19.54 -24.56
CA MET A 1 31.34 -19.47 -23.34
C MET A 1 31.23 -20.79 -22.62
N MET A 2 31.02 -21.91 -23.33
CA MET A 2 30.80 -23.24 -22.72
C MET A 2 31.93 -23.72 -21.78
N ASN A 3 33.20 -23.54 -22.16
CA ASN A 3 34.34 -23.89 -21.29
C ASN A 3 34.40 -23.07 -19.99
N LYS A 4 33.91 -21.82 -19.99
CA LYS A 4 33.84 -20.99 -18.77
C LYS A 4 32.72 -21.45 -17.83
N ILE A 5 31.59 -21.90 -18.39
CA ILE A 5 30.47 -22.44 -17.61
C ILE A 5 30.86 -23.76 -16.95
N LEU A 6 31.48 -24.67 -17.71
CA LEU A 6 32.03 -25.93 -17.20
C LEU A 6 33.09 -25.72 -16.11
N HIS A 7 34.03 -24.79 -16.32
CA HIS A 7 35.04 -24.48 -15.32
C HIS A 7 34.44 -23.89 -14.04
N THR A 8 33.37 -23.08 -14.16
CA THR A 8 32.65 -22.50 -13.02
C THR A 8 31.79 -23.54 -12.28
N MET A 9 31.29 -24.54 -13.00
CA MET A 9 30.49 -25.63 -12.44
C MET A 9 31.30 -26.59 -11.54
N PHE A 10 32.59 -26.78 -11.84
CA PHE A 10 33.48 -27.62 -11.02
C PHE A 10 34.33 -26.82 -10.01
N TYR A 11 34.83 -25.64 -10.39
CA TYR A 11 35.79 -24.86 -9.59
C TYR A 11 35.28 -23.48 -9.13
N GLY A 12 34.00 -23.15 -9.35
CA GLY A 12 33.39 -21.91 -8.90
C GLY A 12 33.03 -21.89 -7.40
N SER A 13 32.56 -20.73 -6.91
CA SER A 13 32.08 -20.58 -5.54
C SER A 13 30.97 -21.60 -5.21
N ALA A 14 30.88 -22.06 -3.95
CA ALA A 14 29.93 -23.11 -3.56
C ALA A 14 28.48 -22.78 -3.98
N LYS A 15 28.08 -21.51 -3.86
CA LYS A 15 26.76 -21.03 -4.30
C LYS A 15 26.57 -21.11 -5.82
N ALA A 16 27.58 -20.74 -6.61
CA ALA A 16 27.52 -20.79 -8.07
C ALA A 16 27.46 -22.23 -8.60
N ARG A 17 28.18 -23.16 -7.95
CA ARG A 17 28.15 -24.59 -8.31
C ARG A 17 26.78 -25.22 -8.05
N VAL A 18 26.20 -24.97 -6.87
CA VAL A 18 24.86 -25.47 -6.52
C VAL A 18 23.81 -24.95 -7.49
N PHE A 19 23.90 -23.67 -7.88
CA PHE A 19 22.98 -23.06 -8.83
C PHE A 19 23.07 -23.66 -10.24
N LEU A 20 24.29 -23.85 -10.77
CA LEU A 20 24.47 -24.43 -12.10
C LEU A 20 24.05 -25.91 -12.15
N TRP A 21 24.36 -26.69 -11.11
CA TRP A 21 23.92 -28.09 -11.03
C TRP A 21 22.41 -28.23 -10.87
N SER A 22 21.73 -27.32 -10.18
CA SER A 22 20.27 -27.39 -10.04
C SER A 22 19.55 -27.20 -11.37
N ILE A 23 20.04 -26.31 -12.24
CA ILE A 23 19.48 -26.09 -13.58
C ILE A 23 19.65 -27.34 -14.45
N VAL A 24 20.82 -27.99 -14.41
CA VAL A 24 21.09 -29.21 -15.19
C VAL A 24 20.22 -30.37 -14.71
N ILE A 25 20.11 -30.58 -13.40
CA ILE A 25 19.30 -31.66 -12.82
C ILE A 25 17.81 -31.46 -13.14
N MET A 26 17.30 -30.23 -13.01
CA MET A 26 15.90 -29.93 -13.34
C MET A 26 15.61 -30.07 -14.84
N GLY A 27 16.54 -29.71 -15.71
CA GLY A 27 16.42 -29.94 -17.15
C GLY A 27 16.31 -31.43 -17.49
N LEU A 28 17.14 -32.27 -16.87
CA LEU A 28 17.09 -33.72 -17.05
C LEU A 28 15.78 -34.33 -16.49
N ALA A 29 15.32 -33.86 -15.33
CA ALA A 29 14.06 -34.31 -14.74
C ALA A 29 12.84 -33.95 -15.62
N ALA A 30 12.83 -32.76 -16.22
CA ALA A 30 11.75 -32.33 -17.12
C ALA A 30 11.65 -33.23 -18.37
N VAL A 31 12.80 -33.59 -18.96
CA VAL A 31 12.83 -34.52 -20.11
C VAL A 31 12.37 -35.92 -19.70
N LEU A 32 12.83 -36.43 -18.54
CA LEU A 32 12.44 -37.74 -18.05
C LEU A 32 10.93 -37.84 -17.80
N PHE A 33 10.35 -36.84 -17.13
CA PHE A 33 8.90 -36.80 -16.90
C PHE A 33 8.10 -36.60 -18.18
N GLY A 34 8.63 -35.85 -19.15
CA GLY A 34 8.00 -35.69 -20.46
C GLY A 34 7.93 -37.01 -21.23
N VAL A 35 8.99 -37.81 -21.23
CA VAL A 35 9.01 -39.14 -21.86
C VAL A 35 8.06 -40.10 -21.14
N LEU A 36 8.06 -40.12 -19.81
CA LEU A 36 7.15 -40.96 -19.03
C LEU A 36 5.68 -40.58 -19.26
N ALA A 37 5.37 -39.30 -19.43
CA ALA A 37 4.02 -38.84 -19.75
C ALA A 37 3.55 -39.33 -21.13
N ALA A 38 4.45 -39.34 -22.13
CA ALA A 38 4.13 -39.80 -23.48
C ALA A 38 3.95 -41.32 -23.56
N VAL A 39 4.74 -42.09 -22.80
CA VAL A 39 4.68 -43.57 -22.82
C VAL A 39 3.53 -44.12 -21.98
N LEU A 40 3.27 -43.55 -20.81
CA LEU A 40 2.26 -44.06 -19.87
C LEU A 40 0.90 -43.37 -20.02
N GLY A 41 0.77 -42.36 -20.88
CA GLY A 41 -0.47 -41.61 -21.12
C GLY A 41 -1.02 -40.90 -19.88
N SER A 42 -0.19 -40.74 -18.83
CA SER A 42 -0.63 -40.23 -17.54
C SER A 42 -0.41 -38.72 -17.44
N PHE A 43 -1.51 -38.01 -17.23
CA PHE A 43 -1.57 -36.55 -17.08
C PHE A 43 -0.69 -36.03 -15.93
N ALA A 44 -0.50 -36.83 -14.87
CA ALA A 44 0.28 -36.45 -13.69
C ALA A 44 1.78 -36.29 -13.99
N PHE A 45 2.34 -37.06 -14.92
CA PHE A 45 3.74 -36.89 -15.33
C PHE A 45 3.91 -35.69 -16.27
N GLY A 46 2.89 -35.37 -17.07
CA GLY A 46 2.88 -34.18 -17.93
C GLY A 46 2.90 -32.88 -17.12
N THR A 47 2.12 -32.81 -16.04
CA THR A 47 2.15 -31.65 -15.12
C THR A 47 3.48 -31.55 -14.37
N GLY A 48 4.08 -32.67 -13.97
CA GLY A 48 5.42 -32.71 -13.37
C GLY A 48 6.51 -32.14 -14.29
N ALA A 49 6.52 -32.53 -15.57
CA ALA A 49 7.46 -32.01 -16.55
C ALA A 49 7.31 -30.50 -16.76
N PHE A 50 6.07 -30.01 -16.81
CA PHE A 50 5.76 -28.59 -16.98
C PHE A 50 6.24 -27.74 -15.81
N VAL A 51 6.03 -28.21 -14.57
CA VAL A 51 6.51 -27.50 -13.37
C VAL A 51 8.03 -27.42 -13.32
N CYS A 52 8.74 -28.50 -13.66
CA CYS A 52 10.20 -28.50 -13.72
C CYS A 52 10.75 -27.58 -14.83
N ALA A 53 10.07 -27.49 -15.98
CA ALA A 53 10.47 -26.59 -17.06
C ALA A 53 10.26 -25.12 -16.69
N LEU A 54 9.13 -24.79 -16.05
CA LEU A 54 8.85 -23.44 -15.57
C LEU A 54 9.84 -22.99 -14.48
N SER A 55 10.17 -23.87 -13.53
CA SER A 55 11.13 -23.53 -12.48
C SER A 55 12.54 -23.32 -13.04
N ALA A 56 12.96 -24.11 -14.03
CA ALA A 56 14.23 -23.91 -14.73
C ALA A 56 14.27 -22.61 -15.55
N PHE A 57 13.13 -22.22 -16.13
CA PHE A 57 13.01 -20.96 -16.87
C PHE A 57 13.09 -19.73 -15.94
N VAL A 58 12.42 -19.78 -14.79
CA VAL A 58 12.45 -18.71 -13.78
C VAL A 58 13.86 -18.54 -13.20
N THR A 59 14.57 -19.64 -12.91
CA THR A 59 15.95 -19.57 -12.43
C THR A 59 16.92 -19.11 -13.51
N SER A 60 16.69 -19.42 -14.78
CA SER A 60 17.50 -18.89 -15.88
C SER A 60 17.36 -17.36 -16.04
N GLN A 61 16.14 -16.83 -15.86
CA GLN A 61 15.90 -15.39 -15.96
C GLN A 61 16.44 -14.57 -14.76
N SER A 62 16.51 -15.15 -13.56
CA SER A 62 17.08 -14.46 -12.40
C SER A 62 18.59 -14.23 -12.50
N ALA A 63 19.30 -15.04 -13.28
CA ALA A 63 20.72 -14.82 -13.61
C ALA A 63 20.93 -13.64 -14.58
N SER A 64 20.00 -13.42 -15.53
CA SER A 64 20.01 -12.26 -16.43
C SER A 64 19.76 -10.95 -15.68
N LEU A 65 18.83 -10.97 -14.72
CA LEU A 65 18.52 -9.80 -13.88
C LEU A 65 19.70 -9.34 -13.01
N THR A 66 20.52 -10.27 -12.52
CA THR A 66 21.70 -9.94 -11.71
C THR A 66 22.87 -9.38 -12.55
N GLU A 67 22.97 -9.69 -13.85
CA GLU A 67 23.92 -9.05 -14.76
C GLU A 67 23.47 -7.65 -15.20
N ILE A 68 22.17 -7.45 -15.43
CA ILE A 68 21.58 -6.14 -15.74
C ILE A 68 21.73 -5.18 -14.55
N GLU A 69 21.45 -5.65 -13.33
CA GLU A 69 21.60 -4.85 -12.10
C GLU A 69 23.08 -4.46 -11.82
N ARG A 70 24.03 -5.35 -12.13
CA ARG A 70 25.47 -5.02 -12.07
C ARG A 70 25.89 -4.02 -13.16
N SER A 71 25.28 -4.09 -14.34
CA SER A 71 25.57 -3.16 -15.43
C SER A 71 25.05 -1.74 -15.14
N ASP A 72 23.87 -1.63 -14.54
CA ASP A 72 23.29 -0.34 -14.11
C ASP A 72 23.99 0.26 -12.90
N ARG A 73 24.46 -0.58 -11.97
CA ARG A 73 25.31 -0.13 -10.85
C ARG A 73 26.64 0.43 -11.35
N ARG A 74 27.30 -0.25 -12.31
CA ARG A 74 28.53 0.26 -12.96
C ARG A 74 28.27 1.53 -13.80
N ARG A 75 27.09 1.67 -14.39
CA ARG A 75 26.71 2.86 -15.17
C ARG A 75 26.45 4.06 -14.25
N ARG A 76 25.80 3.85 -13.09
CA ARG A 76 25.67 4.85 -12.02
C ARG A 76 27.01 5.25 -11.41
N GLU A 77 27.91 4.30 -11.18
CA GLU A 77 29.27 4.57 -10.69
C GLU A 77 30.11 5.35 -11.72
N LYS A 78 30.00 5.05 -13.02
CA LYS A 78 30.68 5.82 -14.09
C LYS A 78 30.10 7.21 -14.30
N LEU A 79 28.80 7.41 -14.13
CA LEU A 79 28.16 8.73 -14.20
C LEU A 79 28.50 9.58 -12.96
N SER A 80 28.70 8.94 -11.80
CA SER A 80 29.21 9.57 -10.58
C SER A 80 30.68 9.97 -10.70
N ALA A 81 31.52 9.16 -11.35
CA ALA A 81 32.95 9.44 -11.52
C ALA A 81 33.23 10.55 -12.56
N LYS A 82 32.40 10.69 -13.60
CA LYS A 82 32.60 11.69 -14.68
C LYS A 82 32.10 13.10 -14.35
N GLY A 83 31.38 13.27 -13.24
CA GLY A 83 30.94 14.59 -12.75
C GLY A 83 31.92 15.25 -11.77
N ALA A 84 33.05 14.59 -11.47
CA ALA A 84 34.01 14.99 -10.45
C ALA A 84 35.43 15.23 -11.00
N GLU A 85 35.57 15.58 -12.28
CA GLU A 85 36.82 16.10 -12.84
C GLU A 85 36.66 17.60 -13.11
N GLY A 86 37.00 18.40 -12.11
CA GLY A 86 37.09 19.85 -12.24
C GLY A 86 36.72 20.58 -10.96
N LEU A 87 37.58 20.53 -9.94
CA LEU A 87 37.89 21.59 -8.97
C LEU A 87 38.66 20.98 -7.79
N ASP A 88 39.98 21.08 -7.85
CA ASP A 88 40.90 20.74 -6.76
C ASP A 88 40.70 21.72 -5.59
N ALA A 89 39.90 21.34 -4.58
CA ALA A 89 39.96 21.82 -3.18
C ALA A 89 38.80 21.29 -2.29
N SER A 90 38.62 19.97 -2.12
CA SER A 90 37.51 19.47 -1.27
C SER A 90 37.70 18.09 -0.62
N GLY A 91 38.87 17.78 -0.07
CA GLY A 91 39.12 16.51 0.63
C GLY A 91 38.35 16.36 1.96
N GLU A 92 38.10 17.45 2.68
CA GLU A 92 37.56 17.38 4.05
C GLU A 92 36.02 17.45 4.13
N MET A 93 35.33 17.86 3.06
CA MET A 93 33.85 18.00 3.05
C MET A 93 33.09 16.73 2.66
N GLN A 94 33.74 15.77 1.99
CA GLN A 94 33.08 14.53 1.54
C GLN A 94 33.07 13.43 2.62
N GLU A 95 34.13 13.28 3.41
CA GLU A 95 34.18 12.31 4.52
C GLU A 95 33.10 12.62 5.58
N GLY A 96 32.91 13.90 5.94
CA GLY A 96 31.90 14.32 6.91
C GLY A 96 30.45 14.12 6.45
N GLN A 97 30.17 14.03 5.15
CA GLN A 97 28.82 13.72 4.63
C GLN A 97 28.54 12.22 4.59
N GLU A 98 29.55 11.39 4.27
CA GLU A 98 29.40 9.94 4.31
C GLU A 98 29.29 9.41 5.74
N ASP A 99 30.06 9.96 6.68
CA ASP A 99 29.99 9.55 8.08
C ASP A 99 28.67 9.95 8.73
N ARG A 100 28.14 11.14 8.44
CA ARG A 100 26.79 11.54 8.89
C ARG A 100 25.70 10.61 8.36
N LYS A 101 25.79 10.18 7.10
CA LYS A 101 24.82 9.22 6.52
C LYS A 101 24.92 7.85 7.20
N LYS A 102 26.13 7.35 7.47
CA LYS A 102 26.33 6.09 8.20
C LYS A 102 25.78 6.16 9.63
N ASP A 103 25.97 7.29 10.31
CA ASP A 103 25.45 7.50 11.67
C ASP A 103 23.92 7.58 11.68
N GLU A 104 23.30 8.25 10.70
CA GLU A 104 21.84 8.29 10.56
C GLU A 104 21.25 6.91 10.26
N GLU A 105 21.86 6.13 9.36
CA GLU A 105 21.45 4.75 9.07
C GLU A 105 21.56 3.85 10.29
N LYS A 106 22.65 3.97 11.06
CA LYS A 106 22.87 3.18 12.28
C LYS A 106 21.79 3.49 13.32
N LYS A 107 21.46 4.78 13.49
CA LYS A 107 20.41 5.24 14.40
C LYS A 107 19.02 4.76 14.00
N GLN A 108 18.69 4.75 12.70
CA GLN A 108 17.42 4.21 12.21
C GLN A 108 17.30 2.70 12.49
N LYS A 109 18.36 1.94 12.21
CA LYS A 109 18.39 0.49 12.49
C LYS A 109 18.25 0.18 13.97
N GLU A 110 18.82 1.01 14.84
CA GLU A 110 18.68 0.85 16.29
C GLU A 110 17.24 1.12 16.75
N GLN A 111 16.62 2.20 16.27
CA GLN A 111 15.22 2.52 16.56
C GLN A 111 14.26 1.42 16.10
N GLU A 112 14.53 0.84 14.93
CA GLU A 112 13.75 -0.28 14.42
C GLU A 112 13.89 -1.51 15.32
N LYS A 113 15.10 -1.87 15.74
CA LYS A 113 15.32 -2.97 16.70
C LYS A 113 14.61 -2.76 18.02
N GLU A 114 14.69 -1.55 18.59
CA GLU A 114 13.97 -1.19 19.82
C GLU A 114 12.46 -1.38 19.67
N LYS A 115 11.90 -0.93 18.53
CA LYS A 115 10.48 -1.08 18.21
C LYS A 115 10.08 -2.56 18.09
N LEU A 116 10.86 -3.37 17.37
CA LEU A 116 10.59 -4.81 17.26
C LEU A 116 10.62 -5.49 18.64
N GLN A 117 11.59 -5.15 19.49
CA GLN A 117 11.68 -5.67 20.85
C GLN A 117 10.49 -5.23 21.71
N TYR A 118 10.10 -3.96 21.63
CA TYR A 118 8.94 -3.43 22.35
C TYR A 118 7.66 -4.15 21.94
N LEU A 119 7.36 -4.25 20.64
CA LEU A 119 6.15 -4.86 20.12
C LEU A 119 6.09 -6.38 20.36
N SER A 120 7.22 -7.09 20.22
CA SER A 120 7.30 -8.53 20.50
C SER A 120 7.09 -8.87 21.99
N SER A 121 7.36 -7.92 22.90
CA SER A 121 7.13 -8.11 24.34
C SER A 121 5.66 -8.13 24.76
N PHE A 122 4.72 -7.81 23.85
CA PHE A 122 3.30 -7.76 24.16
C PHE A 122 2.66 -9.14 24.20
N ASN A 123 1.76 -9.30 25.17
CA ASN A 123 0.77 -10.37 25.24
C ASN A 123 -0.58 -9.76 25.62
N ALA A 124 -1.64 -10.58 25.65
CA ALA A 124 -2.98 -10.13 25.97
C ALA A 124 -3.09 -9.39 27.31
N ARG A 125 -2.36 -9.82 28.35
CA ARG A 125 -2.37 -9.18 29.68
C ARG A 125 -1.71 -7.81 29.63
N LYS A 126 -0.52 -7.71 29.04
CA LYS A 126 0.22 -6.43 28.89
C LYS A 126 -0.57 -5.44 28.05
N PHE A 127 -1.18 -5.90 26.95
CA PHE A 127 -2.02 -5.08 26.09
C PHE A 127 -3.26 -4.55 26.82
N LYS A 128 -3.98 -5.41 27.54
CA LYS A 128 -5.14 -5.02 28.34
C LYS A 128 -4.76 -4.05 29.47
N LYS A 129 -3.61 -4.27 30.11
CA LYS A 129 -3.08 -3.37 31.14
C LYS A 129 -2.80 -1.98 30.57
N LEU A 130 -2.12 -1.92 29.42
CA LEU A 130 -1.83 -0.67 28.71
C LEU A 130 -3.13 0.09 28.36
N ALA A 131 -4.11 -0.61 27.78
CA ALA A 131 -5.39 0.01 27.44
C ALA A 131 -6.12 0.56 28.68
N LYS A 132 -6.02 -0.12 29.83
CA LYS A 132 -6.59 0.34 31.10
C LYS A 132 -5.84 1.56 31.66
N GLU A 133 -4.51 1.55 31.62
CA GLU A 133 -3.65 2.66 32.08
C GLU A 133 -3.98 3.96 31.32
N HIS A 134 -4.24 3.86 30.01
CA HIS A 134 -4.64 4.99 29.17
C HIS A 134 -6.16 5.25 29.10
N GLN A 135 -6.95 4.57 29.94
CA GLN A 135 -8.41 4.74 30.01
C GLN A 135 -9.13 4.63 28.65
N VAL A 136 -8.64 3.73 27.79
CA VAL A 136 -9.23 3.47 26.47
C VAL A 136 -10.71 3.13 26.63
N LYS A 137 -11.57 3.85 25.90
CA LYS A 137 -13.02 3.66 25.97
C LYS A 137 -13.46 2.36 25.30
N GLN A 138 -14.62 1.84 25.69
CA GLN A 138 -15.19 0.62 25.09
C GLN A 138 -15.37 0.76 23.58
N LYS A 139 -15.86 1.92 23.11
CA LYS A 139 -15.96 2.23 21.68
C LYS A 139 -14.62 2.76 21.15
N HIS A 140 -13.66 1.84 21.01
CA HIS A 140 -12.37 2.08 20.35
C HIS A 140 -12.28 1.27 19.06
N VAL A 141 -11.32 1.63 18.22
CA VAL A 141 -10.93 0.86 17.03
C VAL A 141 -9.42 0.67 17.03
N PHE A 142 -8.97 -0.40 16.41
CA PHE A 142 -7.55 -0.57 16.11
C PHE A 142 -7.25 0.04 14.75
N ALA A 143 -6.04 0.56 14.61
CA ALA A 143 -5.56 1.17 13.38
C ALA A 143 -4.06 0.95 13.22
N MET A 144 -3.59 1.07 11.98
CA MET A 144 -2.18 1.12 11.64
C MET A 144 -1.85 2.53 11.13
N VAL A 145 -0.98 3.22 11.88
CA VAL A 145 -0.41 4.50 11.48
C VAL A 145 0.73 4.20 10.52
N ASP A 146 0.62 4.66 9.28
CA ASP A 146 1.69 4.55 8.29
C ASP A 146 2.80 5.56 8.60
N SER A 147 2.45 6.81 8.91
CA SER A 147 3.42 7.84 9.28
C SER A 147 2.81 8.94 10.14
N TYR A 148 3.62 9.49 11.04
CA TYR A 148 3.34 10.74 11.73
C TYR A 148 4.65 11.55 11.86
N PRO A 149 4.96 12.41 10.87
CA PRO A 149 6.26 13.05 10.74
C PRO A 149 6.66 13.94 11.92
N ALA A 150 5.70 14.70 12.49
CA ALA A 150 5.96 15.61 13.62
C ALA A 150 6.56 14.87 14.83
N GLU A 151 6.17 13.60 15.01
CA GLU A 151 6.59 12.76 16.13
C GLU A 151 7.63 11.71 15.76
N LYS A 152 8.13 11.76 14.52
CA LYS A 152 9.07 10.79 13.92
C LYS A 152 8.59 9.35 14.09
N ILE A 153 7.28 9.13 13.97
CA ILE A 153 6.68 7.79 14.02
C ILE A 153 6.50 7.29 12.59
N GLN A 154 6.89 6.04 12.36
CA GLN A 154 6.65 5.33 11.11
C GLN A 154 6.05 3.97 11.42
N GLN A 155 5.01 3.58 10.68
CA GLN A 155 4.47 2.22 10.60
C GLN A 155 4.14 1.58 11.96
N ALA A 156 3.35 2.26 12.79
CA ALA A 156 3.09 1.87 14.17
C ALA A 156 1.61 1.52 14.42
N PRO A 157 1.33 0.46 15.21
CA PRO A 157 -0.02 0.10 15.61
C PRO A 157 -0.58 1.13 16.58
N ALA A 158 -1.89 1.36 16.51
CA ALA A 158 -2.58 2.32 17.36
C ALA A 158 -3.95 1.84 17.81
N ILE A 159 -4.35 2.28 19.01
CA ILE A 159 -5.74 2.25 19.47
C ILE A 159 -6.30 3.64 19.35
N VAL A 160 -7.46 3.78 18.70
CA VAL A 160 -8.10 5.06 18.45
C VAL A 160 -9.47 5.07 19.12
N TRP A 161 -9.77 6.12 19.88
CA TRP A 161 -11.08 6.32 20.49
C TRP A 161 -11.45 7.79 20.55
N ARG A 162 -12.73 8.05 20.82
CA ARG A 162 -13.28 9.39 20.88
C ARG A 162 -13.74 9.74 22.29
N THR A 163 -13.58 11.01 22.65
CA THR A 163 -14.26 11.69 23.75
C THR A 163 -15.11 12.83 23.21
N ASP A 164 -15.63 13.73 24.04
CA ASP A 164 -16.52 14.79 23.54
C ASP A 164 -15.79 15.80 22.66
N HIS A 165 -14.52 16.11 23.00
CA HIS A 165 -13.76 17.16 22.34
C HIS A 165 -12.53 16.66 21.56
N TYR A 166 -12.09 15.42 21.80
CA TYR A 166 -10.83 14.92 21.27
C TYR A 166 -10.98 13.56 20.58
N LEU A 167 -10.19 13.40 19.52
CA LEU A 167 -9.75 12.10 19.03
C LEU A 167 -8.47 11.71 19.79
N HIS A 168 -8.49 10.54 20.41
CA HIS A 168 -7.33 10.00 21.12
C HIS A 168 -6.69 8.90 20.27
N LEU A 169 -5.37 8.92 20.17
CA LEU A 169 -4.56 7.91 19.51
C LEU A 169 -3.50 7.41 20.48
N LEU A 170 -3.61 6.18 20.93
CA LEU A 170 -2.54 5.50 21.65
C LEU A 170 -1.67 4.76 20.64
N ILE A 171 -0.54 5.37 20.25
CA ILE A 171 0.37 4.82 19.26
C ILE A 171 1.49 4.05 19.99
N MET A 172 1.71 2.80 19.59
CA MET A 172 2.72 1.91 20.15
C MET A 172 3.88 1.80 19.17
N ASP A 173 4.88 2.66 19.31
CA ASP A 173 6.10 2.62 18.50
C ASP A 173 7.23 1.92 19.30
N ARG A 174 8.25 2.65 19.75
CA ARG A 174 9.24 2.17 20.75
C ARG A 174 8.69 2.20 22.18
N SER A 175 7.65 2.98 22.39
CA SER A 175 6.86 3.07 23.60
C SER A 175 5.42 3.44 23.25
N ALA A 176 4.49 3.25 24.18
CA ALA A 176 3.13 3.73 24.03
C ALA A 176 3.06 5.22 24.34
N ARG A 177 2.54 6.01 23.40
CA ARG A 177 2.32 7.45 23.56
C ARG A 177 0.90 7.78 23.16
N GLU A 178 0.22 8.56 24.00
CA GLU A 178 -1.12 9.04 23.73
C GLU A 178 -1.06 10.43 23.10
N PHE A 179 -1.71 10.57 21.94
CA PHE A 179 -1.90 11.84 21.24
C PHE A 179 -3.37 12.22 21.29
N LYS A 180 -3.64 13.49 21.60
CA LYS A 180 -4.99 14.05 21.70
C LYS A 180 -5.14 15.12 20.64
N ILE A 181 -6.06 14.92 19.71
CA ILE A 181 -6.33 15.86 18.62
C ILE A 181 -7.71 16.46 18.85
N PRO A 182 -7.82 17.79 19.08
CA PRO A 182 -9.11 18.45 19.14
C PRO A 182 -9.90 18.23 17.86
N PHE A 183 -11.20 17.92 17.95
CA PHE A 183 -12.02 17.75 16.73
C PHE A 183 -12.06 19.00 15.85
N ASN A 184 -11.95 20.19 16.46
CA ASN A 184 -11.91 21.46 15.74
C ASN A 184 -10.68 21.61 14.84
N ASP A 185 -9.61 20.86 15.13
CA ASP A 185 -8.38 20.87 14.34
C ASP A 185 -8.43 19.86 13.20
N ILE A 186 -9.35 18.89 13.25
CA ILE A 186 -9.56 17.91 12.18
C ILE A 186 -10.40 18.57 11.08
N LYS A 187 -9.71 19.20 10.12
CA LYS A 187 -10.35 19.86 8.97
C LYS A 187 -10.94 18.89 7.95
N GLY A 188 -10.47 17.65 7.92
CA GLY A 188 -10.91 16.61 7.03
C GLY A 188 -9.95 15.44 7.00
N VAL A 189 -10.31 14.43 6.21
CA VAL A 189 -9.48 13.26 5.92
C VAL A 189 -9.03 13.34 4.47
N HIS A 190 -7.73 13.51 4.24
CA HIS A 190 -7.14 13.58 2.91
C HIS A 190 -6.78 12.20 2.37
N TYR A 191 -7.16 11.93 1.12
CA TYR A 191 -6.79 10.70 0.43
C TYR A 191 -5.48 10.84 -0.34
N HIS A 192 -4.57 9.88 -0.15
CA HIS A 192 -3.33 9.76 -0.91
C HIS A 192 -3.31 8.44 -1.69
N LYS A 193 -3.51 8.56 -3.00
CA LYS A 193 -3.58 7.43 -3.93
C LYS A 193 -2.19 6.99 -4.38
N ASN A 194 -1.99 5.68 -4.49
CA ASN A 194 -0.81 5.06 -5.12
C ASN A 194 0.52 5.53 -4.52
N MET A 195 0.58 5.68 -3.20
CA MET A 195 1.81 5.97 -2.48
C MET A 195 2.82 4.83 -2.67
N PRO A 196 4.11 5.11 -2.91
CA PRO A 196 5.13 4.07 -3.04
C PRO A 196 5.13 3.14 -1.83
N ALA A 197 5.28 1.86 -2.08
CA ALA A 197 5.33 0.83 -1.05
C ALA A 197 6.41 -0.19 -1.37
N ASP A 198 6.98 -0.76 -0.32
CA ASP A 198 7.88 -1.90 -0.41
C ASP A 198 7.33 -3.00 0.51
N PRO A 199 6.57 -3.98 0.00
CA PRO A 199 5.96 -5.02 0.83
C PRO A 199 6.96 -5.85 1.64
N GLU A 200 8.23 -5.90 1.24
CA GLU A 200 9.28 -6.65 1.93
C GLU A 200 9.90 -5.86 3.09
N GLN A 201 9.87 -4.53 3.04
CA GLN A 201 10.44 -3.64 4.07
C GLN A 201 9.37 -2.94 4.92
N ASP A 202 8.17 -2.77 4.37
CA ASP A 202 7.06 -2.15 5.08
C ASP A 202 6.55 -3.07 6.19
N TYR A 203 6.36 -2.48 7.37
CA TYR A 203 5.80 -3.11 8.56
C TYR A 203 6.56 -4.37 9.00
N LEU A 204 7.90 -4.35 8.94
CA LEU A 204 8.78 -5.47 9.33
C LEU A 204 8.41 -6.12 10.67
N ALA A 205 8.02 -5.32 11.67
CA ALA A 205 7.58 -5.81 12.99
C ALA A 205 6.34 -6.72 12.96
N PHE A 206 5.58 -6.74 11.85
CA PHE A 206 4.34 -7.49 11.67
C PHE A 206 4.47 -8.64 10.66
N GLN A 207 5.66 -8.85 10.08
CA GLN A 207 5.90 -9.98 9.18
C GLN A 207 5.98 -11.31 9.93
N TYR A 208 6.46 -11.28 11.18
CA TYR A 208 6.59 -12.47 12.03
C TYR A 208 5.33 -12.70 12.89
N SER A 209 5.07 -13.96 13.24
CA SER A 209 3.97 -14.32 14.11
C SER A 209 4.22 -13.84 15.54
N GLY A 210 3.21 -13.21 16.13
CA GLY A 210 3.25 -12.66 17.49
C GLY A 210 1.88 -12.14 17.89
N PHE A 211 1.72 -11.80 19.17
CA PHE A 211 0.44 -11.28 19.66
C PHE A 211 0.02 -10.00 18.93
N MET A 212 0.93 -9.03 18.82
CA MET A 212 0.66 -7.77 18.11
C MET A 212 0.34 -8.01 16.63
N THR A 213 1.07 -8.92 15.96
CA THR A 213 0.75 -9.32 14.60
C THR A 213 -0.65 -9.90 14.49
N GLY A 214 -1.05 -10.79 15.40
CA GLY A 214 -2.40 -11.36 15.41
C GLY A 214 -3.50 -10.30 15.53
N VAL A 215 -3.28 -9.26 16.34
CA VAL A 215 -4.24 -8.16 16.52
C VAL A 215 -4.25 -7.20 15.32
N TYR A 216 -3.08 -6.84 14.80
CA TYR A 216 -2.94 -5.72 13.86
C TYR A 216 -2.83 -6.11 12.38
N LYS A 217 -2.65 -7.40 12.06
CA LYS A 217 -2.57 -7.88 10.67
C LYS A 217 -3.75 -7.45 9.79
N PRO A 218 -5.02 -7.43 10.27
CA PRO A 218 -6.15 -6.94 9.47
C PRO A 218 -6.08 -5.45 9.09
N TYR A 219 -5.23 -4.67 9.75
CA TYR A 219 -5.09 -3.23 9.56
C TYR A 219 -3.82 -2.85 8.80
N LEU A 220 -3.04 -3.83 8.32
CA LEU A 220 -1.93 -3.58 7.39
C LEU A 220 -2.48 -3.09 6.03
N PRO A 221 -1.72 -2.31 5.26
CA PRO A 221 -2.24 -1.77 4.01
C PRO A 221 -2.43 -2.86 2.96
N GLU A 222 -3.40 -2.63 2.07
CA GLU A 222 -3.52 -3.43 0.85
C GLU A 222 -2.52 -2.90 -0.19
N TYR A 223 -1.58 -3.75 -0.59
CA TYR A 223 -0.65 -3.45 -1.67
C TYR A 223 -1.28 -3.75 -3.02
N LYS A 224 -1.04 -2.86 -3.99
CA LYS A 224 -1.42 -3.04 -5.39
C LYS A 224 -0.16 -3.02 -6.25
N GLN A 225 -0.11 -3.93 -7.21
CA GLN A 225 0.91 -3.86 -8.25
C GLN A 225 0.53 -2.77 -9.25
N ASN A 226 1.54 -2.03 -9.69
CA ASN A 226 1.44 -1.03 -10.72
C ASN A 226 2.66 -1.18 -11.65
N THR A 227 2.58 -0.62 -12.85
CA THR A 227 3.70 -0.64 -13.80
C THR A 227 4.21 0.78 -14.01
N LYS A 228 5.48 1.00 -13.71
CA LYS A 228 6.16 2.27 -13.96
C LYS A 228 7.37 2.01 -14.83
N ASN A 229 7.38 2.58 -16.04
CA ASN A 229 8.44 2.41 -17.03
C ASN A 229 8.77 0.94 -17.35
N GLY A 230 7.74 0.08 -17.43
CA GLY A 230 7.92 -1.36 -17.71
C GLY A 230 8.32 -2.22 -16.50
N HIS A 231 8.58 -1.62 -15.34
CA HIS A 231 8.88 -2.34 -14.10
C HIS A 231 7.66 -2.41 -13.18
N ILE A 232 7.50 -3.55 -12.51
CA ILE A 232 6.49 -3.72 -11.45
C ILE A 232 6.93 -2.88 -10.26
N VAL A 233 6.04 -2.01 -9.79
CA VAL A 233 6.19 -1.26 -8.55
C VAL A 233 4.99 -1.55 -7.66
N TYR A 234 5.20 -1.60 -6.36
CA TYR A 234 4.11 -1.75 -5.40
C TYR A 234 3.69 -0.39 -4.88
N VAL A 235 2.37 -0.23 -4.73
CA VAL A 235 1.78 0.99 -4.19
C VAL A 235 0.73 0.65 -3.15
N LYS A 236 0.50 1.58 -2.22
CA LYS A 236 -0.55 1.52 -1.21
C LYS A 236 -1.36 2.82 -1.21
N ASN A 237 -2.54 2.79 -0.62
CA ASN A 237 -3.36 3.97 -0.43
C ASN A 237 -3.35 4.37 1.04
N LEU A 238 -3.19 5.67 1.30
CA LEU A 238 -3.12 6.23 2.64
C LEU A 238 -4.18 7.32 2.84
N PHE A 239 -4.50 7.56 4.10
CA PHE A 239 -5.47 8.57 4.51
C PHE A 239 -4.90 9.41 5.64
N THR A 240 -4.84 10.72 5.45
CA THR A 240 -4.18 11.63 6.40
C THR A 240 -5.20 12.50 7.12
N ILE A 241 -5.12 12.53 8.44
CA ILE A 241 -5.84 13.50 9.27
C ILE A 241 -4.87 14.56 9.78
N HIS A 242 -5.34 15.79 9.96
CA HIS A 242 -4.57 16.81 10.66
C HIS A 242 -4.25 16.33 12.10
N PRO A 243 -3.02 16.52 12.65
CA PRO A 243 -1.89 17.33 12.15
C PRO A 243 -0.88 16.57 11.28
N GLY A 244 -1.34 15.69 10.39
CA GLY A 244 -0.47 14.96 9.44
C GLY A 244 -0.25 13.49 9.82
N ILE A 245 -1.22 12.87 10.50
CA ILE A 245 -1.18 11.44 10.82
C ILE A 245 -1.79 10.66 9.67
N SER A 246 -0.96 9.86 9.01
CA SER A 246 -1.36 8.99 7.90
C SER A 246 -1.70 7.60 8.40
N PHE A 247 -2.85 7.07 7.96
CA PHE A 247 -3.30 5.72 8.25
C PHE A 247 -3.38 4.88 6.98
N THR A 248 -3.27 3.56 7.16
CA THR A 248 -3.53 2.58 6.09
C THR A 248 -5.00 2.61 5.67
N ASN A 249 -5.28 2.28 4.41
CA ASN A 249 -6.65 2.20 3.89
C ASN A 249 -7.54 1.24 4.70
N THR A 250 -7.00 0.11 5.14
CA THR A 250 -7.71 -0.93 5.91
C THR A 250 -8.10 -0.47 7.33
N SER A 251 -7.42 0.54 7.88
CA SER A 251 -7.78 1.15 9.17
C SER A 251 -8.99 2.09 9.07
N MET A 252 -9.30 2.58 7.88
CA MET A 252 -10.18 3.73 7.74
C MET A 252 -11.65 3.44 8.02
N LYS A 253 -12.12 2.21 7.77
CA LYS A 253 -13.49 1.82 8.14
C LYS A 253 -13.76 2.06 9.64
N GLY A 254 -12.83 1.63 10.49
CA GLY A 254 -12.89 1.87 11.93
C GLY A 254 -12.79 3.36 12.25
N ILE A 255 -11.82 4.07 11.66
CA ILE A 255 -11.60 5.49 11.93
C ILE A 255 -12.82 6.36 11.53
N PHE A 256 -13.42 6.13 10.37
CA PHE A 256 -14.63 6.86 9.94
C PHE A 256 -15.83 6.60 10.85
N SER A 257 -15.93 5.42 11.47
CA SER A 257 -16.97 5.14 12.47
C SER A 257 -16.86 6.00 13.73
N ILE A 258 -15.67 6.55 13.98
CA ILE A 258 -15.37 7.47 15.10
C ILE A 258 -15.47 8.93 14.63
N LEU A 259 -14.96 9.23 13.43
CA LEU A 259 -14.91 10.55 12.80
C LEU A 259 -16.20 10.91 12.06
N THR A 260 -17.33 10.90 12.76
CA THR A 260 -18.67 11.01 12.15
C THR A 260 -18.96 12.31 11.40
N ARG A 261 -18.12 13.36 11.52
CA ARG A 261 -18.35 14.67 10.89
C ARG A 261 -17.16 15.20 10.08
N ALA A 262 -16.07 14.43 9.94
CA ALA A 262 -14.91 14.89 9.20
C ALA A 262 -15.18 14.76 7.69
N PRO A 263 -15.05 15.83 6.89
CA PRO A 263 -15.23 15.74 5.44
C PRO A 263 -14.13 14.87 4.83
N PHE A 264 -14.49 14.11 3.80
CA PHE A 264 -13.55 13.35 3.00
C PHE A 264 -13.05 14.20 1.83
N LEU A 265 -11.74 14.44 1.80
CA LEU A 265 -11.08 15.37 0.90
C LEU A 265 -10.21 14.60 -0.09
N VAL A 266 -10.41 14.87 -1.37
CA VAL A 266 -9.67 14.24 -2.47
C VAL A 266 -9.12 15.36 -3.34
N ASP A 267 -7.80 15.43 -3.46
CA ASP A 267 -7.11 16.39 -4.32
C ASP A 267 -6.66 15.69 -5.61
N ASP A 268 -7.56 15.68 -6.59
CA ASP A 268 -7.31 15.12 -7.91
C ASP A 268 -7.96 15.97 -9.01
N ALA A 269 -7.69 15.63 -10.26
CA ALA A 269 -8.22 16.34 -11.42
C ALA A 269 -9.75 16.32 -11.52
N VAL A 270 -10.44 15.43 -10.80
CA VAL A 270 -11.92 15.39 -10.77
C VAL A 270 -12.45 16.41 -9.78
N ASN A 271 -11.94 16.40 -8.55
CA ASN A 271 -12.44 17.25 -7.47
C ASN A 271 -12.03 18.72 -7.64
N THR A 272 -10.86 18.97 -8.25
CA THR A 272 -10.38 20.33 -8.53
C THR A 272 -10.97 20.94 -9.80
N SER A 273 -11.59 20.12 -10.66
CA SER A 273 -12.17 20.59 -11.91
C SER A 273 -13.53 21.28 -11.70
N GLY A 274 -13.71 22.42 -12.38
CA GLY A 274 -15.01 23.09 -12.49
C GLY A 274 -15.98 22.44 -13.49
N ARG A 275 -15.55 21.37 -14.18
CA ARG A 275 -16.39 20.64 -15.15
C ARG A 275 -17.49 19.82 -14.48
N PHE A 276 -17.23 19.37 -13.25
CA PHE A 276 -18.14 18.50 -12.50
C PHE A 276 -18.77 19.29 -11.36
N ASP A 277 -20.06 19.06 -11.14
CA ASP A 277 -20.77 19.60 -9.99
C ASP A 277 -20.48 18.79 -8.72
N GLU A 278 -20.97 19.29 -7.58
CA GLU A 278 -20.74 18.64 -6.28
C GLU A 278 -21.47 17.29 -6.17
N TYR A 279 -22.63 17.11 -6.81
CA TYR A 279 -23.35 15.83 -6.84
C TYR A 279 -22.50 14.73 -7.50
N PHE A 280 -21.86 15.04 -8.64
CA PHE A 280 -20.91 14.15 -9.28
C PHE A 280 -19.73 13.83 -8.36
N LYS A 281 -19.14 14.87 -7.74
CA LYS A 281 -17.96 14.71 -6.89
C LYS A 281 -18.28 13.91 -5.61
N ASP A 282 -19.47 14.02 -5.06
CA ASP A 282 -19.92 13.22 -3.92
C ASP A 282 -19.95 11.73 -4.24
N ILE A 283 -20.61 11.34 -5.33
CA ILE A 283 -20.66 9.94 -5.74
C ILE A 283 -19.25 9.43 -6.07
N TYR A 284 -18.44 10.26 -6.74
CA TYR A 284 -17.04 9.94 -7.02
C TYR A 284 -16.23 9.66 -5.73
N ARG A 285 -16.36 10.53 -4.72
CA ARG A 285 -15.73 10.37 -3.40
C ARG A 285 -16.21 9.10 -2.69
N TYR A 286 -17.51 8.81 -2.70
CA TYR A 286 -18.06 7.57 -2.15
C TYR A 286 -17.53 6.33 -2.88
N GLY A 287 -17.33 6.42 -4.19
CA GLY A 287 -16.70 5.36 -4.98
C GLY A 287 -15.26 5.09 -4.57
N ILE A 288 -14.48 6.13 -4.23
CA ILE A 288 -13.13 5.98 -3.67
C ILE A 288 -13.18 5.26 -2.32
N LEU A 289 -14.08 5.67 -1.43
CA LEU A 289 -14.24 5.04 -0.11
C LEU A 289 -14.64 3.56 -0.23
N CYS A 290 -15.54 3.24 -1.17
CA CYS A 290 -15.92 1.86 -1.46
C CYS A 290 -14.74 1.04 -2.00
N LYS A 291 -13.98 1.57 -2.96
CA LYS A 291 -12.78 0.91 -3.53
C LYS A 291 -11.64 0.68 -2.53
N ASN A 292 -11.68 1.36 -1.38
CA ASN A 292 -10.74 1.20 -0.28
C ASN A 292 -11.34 0.43 0.90
N ASN A 293 -12.46 -0.26 0.71
CA ASN A 293 -13.15 -1.07 1.73
C ASN A 293 -13.59 -0.28 2.97
N VAL A 294 -13.68 1.06 2.86
CA VAL A 294 -14.21 1.93 3.92
C VAL A 294 -15.72 1.81 3.96
N TYR A 295 -16.36 1.88 2.78
CA TYR A 295 -17.76 1.56 2.59
C TYR A 295 -17.91 0.18 1.96
N THR A 296 -18.94 -0.53 2.42
CA THR A 296 -19.48 -1.69 1.70
C THR A 296 -20.16 -1.24 0.41
N LEU A 297 -20.38 -2.17 -0.50
CA LEU A 297 -21.11 -1.89 -1.74
C LEU A 297 -22.53 -1.39 -1.48
N GLU A 298 -23.18 -1.90 -0.43
CA GLU A 298 -24.54 -1.48 -0.05
C GLU A 298 -24.55 -0.05 0.52
N GLU A 299 -23.61 0.30 1.40
CA GLU A 299 -23.47 1.67 1.91
C GLU A 299 -23.17 2.65 0.77
N TYR A 300 -22.33 2.26 -0.20
CA TYR A 300 -22.08 3.05 -1.40
C TYR A 300 -23.37 3.27 -2.20
N ARG A 301 -24.13 2.20 -2.45
CA ARG A 301 -25.39 2.25 -3.21
C ARG A 301 -26.40 3.18 -2.55
N GLN A 302 -26.60 3.07 -1.25
CA GLN A 302 -27.51 3.93 -0.49
C GLN A 302 -27.11 5.41 -0.54
N LYS A 303 -25.81 5.70 -0.38
CA LYS A 303 -25.29 7.08 -0.46
C LYS A 303 -25.43 7.65 -1.87
N MET A 304 -25.10 6.87 -2.89
CA MET A 304 -25.27 7.23 -4.29
C MET A 304 -26.73 7.55 -4.59
N GLU A 305 -27.67 6.70 -4.16
CA GLU A 305 -29.11 6.93 -4.33
C GLU A 305 -29.57 8.20 -3.61
N SER A 306 -29.11 8.46 -2.38
CA SER A 306 -29.41 9.71 -1.66
C SER A 306 -28.99 10.95 -2.47
N VAL A 307 -27.78 10.95 -3.03
CA VAL A 307 -27.28 12.08 -3.84
C VAL A 307 -28.09 12.26 -5.12
N LEU A 308 -28.49 11.17 -5.78
CA LEU A 308 -29.33 11.23 -6.97
C LEU A 308 -30.74 11.76 -6.65
N GLU A 309 -31.29 11.40 -5.48
CA GLU A 309 -32.55 11.97 -5.01
C GLU A 309 -32.43 13.47 -4.73
N GLU A 310 -31.37 13.89 -4.04
CA GLU A 310 -31.09 15.32 -3.81
C GLU A 310 -30.91 16.09 -5.13
N LEU A 311 -30.27 15.48 -6.14
CA LEU A 311 -30.10 16.08 -7.47
C LEU A 311 -31.44 16.26 -8.21
N VAL A 312 -32.43 15.37 -8.01
CA VAL A 312 -33.79 15.53 -8.57
C VAL A 312 -34.53 16.68 -7.88
N GLU A 313 -34.29 16.87 -6.59
CA GLU A 313 -34.86 17.96 -5.78
C GLU A 313 -34.17 19.31 -6.00
N ALA A 314 -32.94 19.31 -6.53
CA ALA A 314 -32.12 20.49 -6.66
C ALA A 314 -32.70 21.53 -7.66
N PRO A 315 -32.51 22.83 -7.40
CA PRO A 315 -32.89 23.91 -8.32
C PRO A 315 -31.89 24.04 -9.49
N VAL A 316 -31.63 22.94 -10.20
CA VAL A 316 -30.75 22.88 -11.37
C VAL A 316 -31.57 22.91 -12.65
N THR A 317 -31.00 23.49 -13.71
CA THR A 317 -31.67 23.47 -15.03
C THR A 317 -31.75 22.04 -15.57
N ARG A 318 -32.76 21.78 -16.41
CA ARG A 318 -32.96 20.49 -17.10
C ARG A 318 -31.68 20.01 -17.81
N ASP A 319 -31.00 20.91 -18.52
CA ASP A 319 -29.77 20.58 -19.23
C ASP A 319 -28.61 20.26 -18.29
N GLN A 320 -28.49 20.96 -17.15
CA GLN A 320 -27.49 20.65 -16.12
C GLN A 320 -27.75 19.26 -15.54
N PHE A 321 -28.99 18.95 -15.14
CA PHE A 321 -29.36 17.65 -14.62
C PHE A 321 -28.94 16.50 -15.55
N PHE A 322 -29.31 16.58 -16.83
CA PHE A 322 -28.96 15.54 -17.81
C PHE A 322 -27.46 15.45 -18.08
N ARG A 323 -26.75 16.58 -18.15
CA ARG A 323 -25.29 16.58 -18.31
C ARG A 323 -24.60 15.88 -17.14
N THR A 324 -25.02 16.16 -15.91
CA THR A 324 -24.48 15.54 -14.70
C THR A 324 -24.73 14.04 -14.68
N LEU A 325 -25.96 13.61 -14.95
CA LEU A 325 -26.33 12.19 -14.96
C LEU A 325 -25.56 11.39 -16.02
N ASN A 326 -25.42 11.96 -17.23
CA ASN A 326 -24.63 11.35 -18.30
C ASN A 326 -23.14 11.32 -17.96
N ALA A 327 -22.61 12.37 -17.32
CA ALA A 327 -21.22 12.37 -16.85
C ALA A 327 -20.98 11.24 -15.83
N MET A 328 -21.89 11.07 -14.85
CA MET A 328 -21.80 10.01 -13.85
C MET A 328 -21.75 8.61 -14.50
N ASN A 329 -22.57 8.37 -15.52
CA ASN A 329 -22.58 7.10 -16.26
C ASN A 329 -21.28 6.88 -17.06
N ASN A 330 -20.81 7.90 -17.77
CA ASN A 330 -19.57 7.84 -18.54
C ASN A 330 -18.33 7.58 -17.67
N TYR A 331 -18.35 8.03 -16.42
CA TYR A 331 -17.30 7.75 -15.43
C TYR A 331 -17.54 6.45 -14.64
N HIS A 332 -18.55 5.66 -15.02
CA HIS A 332 -18.93 4.41 -14.36
C HIS A 332 -19.22 4.58 -12.86
N LEU A 333 -19.77 5.73 -12.48
CA LEU A 333 -20.23 6.01 -11.11
C LEU A 333 -21.63 5.44 -10.88
N ILE A 334 -22.46 5.47 -11.93
CA ILE A 334 -23.82 4.91 -11.95
C ILE A 334 -23.98 4.04 -13.21
N THR A 335 -25.00 3.19 -13.23
CA THR A 335 -25.35 2.38 -14.41
C THR A 335 -26.39 3.07 -15.29
N GLN A 336 -26.56 2.56 -16.51
CA GLN A 336 -27.60 3.02 -17.44
C GLN A 336 -29.03 2.87 -16.88
N GLU A 337 -29.25 1.87 -16.00
CA GLU A 337 -30.51 1.68 -15.30
C GLU A 337 -30.81 2.87 -14.38
N TYR A 338 -29.82 3.31 -13.59
CA TYR A 338 -29.93 4.50 -12.75
C TYR A 338 -30.19 5.77 -13.59
N VAL A 339 -29.50 5.92 -14.73
CA VAL A 339 -29.75 7.05 -15.66
C VAL A 339 -31.22 7.07 -16.08
N THR A 340 -31.76 5.93 -16.47
CA THR A 340 -33.15 5.81 -16.96
C THR A 340 -34.15 6.12 -15.84
N LYS A 341 -33.97 5.51 -14.67
CA LYS A 341 -34.82 5.69 -13.48
C LYS A 341 -34.91 7.17 -13.06
N TYR A 342 -33.76 7.83 -12.88
CA TYR A 342 -33.73 9.20 -12.37
C TYR A 342 -34.09 10.24 -13.43
N THR A 343 -33.88 9.95 -14.72
CA THR A 343 -34.43 10.75 -15.83
C THR A 343 -35.95 10.77 -15.80
N GLN A 344 -36.58 9.60 -15.70
CA GLN A 344 -38.05 9.50 -15.63
C GLN A 344 -38.58 10.25 -14.39
N LYS A 345 -37.93 10.07 -13.24
CA LYS A 345 -38.33 10.74 -11.99
C LYS A 345 -38.27 12.27 -12.10
N TYR A 346 -37.21 12.82 -12.68
CA TYR A 346 -37.08 14.26 -12.89
C TYR A 346 -38.18 14.81 -13.82
N VAL A 347 -38.43 14.14 -14.95
CA VAL A 347 -39.44 14.58 -15.92
C VAL A 347 -40.85 14.54 -15.33
N MET A 348 -41.20 13.53 -14.54
CA MET A 348 -42.53 13.43 -13.89
C MET A 348 -42.78 14.54 -12.87
N LYS A 349 -41.73 15.09 -12.28
CA LYS A 349 -41.83 16.11 -11.22
C LYS A 349 -41.91 17.53 -11.77
N HIS A 350 -41.18 17.78 -12.86
CA HIS A 350 -41.00 19.13 -13.44
C HIS A 350 -41.83 19.36 -14.71
N ASN A 351 -42.66 18.38 -15.11
CA ASN A 351 -43.82 18.56 -15.99
C ASN A 351 -45.07 18.70 -15.13
#